data_AF-A0A8J3CFD6-F1
#
_entry.id   AF-A0A8J3CFD6-F1
#
_cell.length_a   1.000
_cell.length_b   1.000
_cell.length_c   1.000
_cell.angle_alpha   90.00
_cell.angle_beta   90.00
_cell.angle_gamma   90.00
#
_symmetry.space_group_name_H-M   'P 1'
#
loop_
_entity.id
_entity.type
_entity.pdbx_description
1 polymer ?
#
loop_
_entity_poly.entity_id
_entity_poly.type
_entity_poly.pdbx_seq_one_letter_code
_entity_poly.pdbx_strand_id
1 'polypeptide(L)' 'MAKWMVGRVGTVVRLRSMPHHEHEMEVFDADTGAYLGSATLADQASPEQIAALRRTRARKARRLRADLSA' A
#
# COMPACT_ATOMS: atom_id res chain seq x y z
N MET A 1 4.82 1.81 -2.85
CA MET A 1 4.01 1.73 -1.61
C MET A 1 3.62 3.15 -1.28
N ALA A 2 2.33 3.46 -1.19
CA ALA A 2 1.87 4.80 -0.86
C ALA A 2 2.36 5.21 0.54
N LYS A 3 2.77 6.47 0.69
CA LYS A 3 3.40 6.99 1.92
C LYS A 3 2.47 6.88 3.15
N TRP A 4 1.16 6.95 2.92
CA TRP A 4 0.13 6.88 3.97
C TRP A 4 0.02 5.50 4.65
N MET A 5 0.40 4.41 3.98
CA MET A 5 0.26 3.04 4.50
C MET A 5 1.37 2.61 5.46
N VAL A 6 2.48 3.35 5.54
CA VAL A 6 3.64 2.94 6.33
C VAL A 6 3.34 3.07 7.82
N GLY A 7 3.44 1.96 8.56
CA GLY A 7 3.25 1.94 10.02
C GLY A 7 1.78 1.94 10.48
N ARG A 8 0.81 1.81 9.57
CA ARG A 8 -0.65 1.83 9.87
C ARG A 8 -1.30 0.44 9.81
N VAL A 9 -0.58 -0.59 10.27
CA VAL A 9 -1.12 -1.96 10.30
C VAL A 9 -2.24 -2.04 11.35
N GLY A 10 -3.40 -2.58 10.96
CA GLY A 10 -4.56 -2.73 11.85
C GLY A 10 -5.49 -1.50 11.90
N THR A 11 -5.19 -0.43 11.16
CA THR A 11 -6.07 0.75 11.07
C THR A 11 -7.31 0.44 10.25
N VAL A 12 -8.49 0.80 10.78
CA VAL A 12 -9.76 0.74 10.05
C VAL A 12 -9.86 1.94 9.12
N VAL A 13 -10.22 1.70 7.86
CA VAL A 13 -10.33 2.75 6.83
C VAL A 13 -11.63 2.61 6.06
N ARG A 14 -12.12 3.72 5.51
CA ARG A 14 -13.25 3.74 4.57
C ARG A 14 -12.70 3.75 3.15
N LEU A 15 -13.16 2.81 2.34
CA LEU A 15 -12.82 2.71 0.92
C LEU A 15 -13.94 3.28 0.07
N ARG A 16 -13.58 4.11 -0.92
CA ARG A 16 -14.49 4.52 -1.99
C ARG A 16 -14.00 3.92 -3.30
N SER A 17 -14.86 3.08 -3.88
CA SER A 17 -14.69 2.52 -5.22
C SER A 17 -15.58 3.29 -6.19
N MET A 18 -15.02 3.71 -7.31
CA MET A 18 -15.81 4.21 -8.44
C MET A 18 -15.96 3.08 -9.46
N PRO A 19 -17.19 2.70 -9.87
CA PRO A 19 -17.43 1.59 -10.79
C PRO A 19 -16.71 1.68 -12.13
N HIS A 20 -16.26 2.88 -12.52
CA HIS A 20 -15.56 3.16 -13.78
C HIS A 20 -14.03 3.22 -13.62
N HIS A 21 -13.51 3.20 -12.39
CA HIS A 21 -12.09 3.14 -12.06
C HIS A 21 -11.79 1.80 -11.41
N GLU A 22 -11.69 0.76 -12.24
CA GLU A 22 -11.54 -0.64 -11.80
C GLU A 22 -10.28 -0.90 -10.96
N HIS A 23 -9.33 0.04 -10.89
CA HIS A 23 -7.97 -0.21 -10.42
C HIS A 23 -7.50 0.66 -9.25
N GLU A 24 -8.26 1.69 -8.88
CA GLU A 24 -7.86 2.65 -7.84
C GLU A 24 -9.00 2.88 -6.85
N MET A 25 -8.70 2.62 -5.58
CA MET A 25 -9.59 2.87 -4.46
C MET A 25 -9.10 4.10 -3.72
N GLU A 26 -9.99 5.05 -3.48
CA GLU A 26 -9.72 6.16 -2.58
C GLU A 26 -9.87 5.68 -1.14
N VAL A 27 -8.88 6.01 -0.30
CA VAL A 27 -8.85 5.61 1.12
C VAL A 27 -9.03 6.82 2.00
N PHE A 28 -9.97 6.69 2.94
CA PHE A 28 -10.29 7.69 3.94
C PHE A 28 -10.14 7.11 5.34
N ASP A 29 -9.79 7.98 6.29
CA ASP A 29 -9.82 7.67 7.71
C ASP A 29 -11.25 7.32 8.14
N ALA A 30 -11.42 6.24 8.91
CA ALA A 30 -12.75 5.73 9.22
C ALA A 30 -13.54 6.64 10.19
N ASP A 31 -12.84 7.32 11.10
CA ASP A 31 -13.45 8.13 12.15
C ASP A 31 -13.66 9.58 11.71
N THR A 32 -12.64 10.16 11.06
CA THR A 32 -12.64 11.57 10.66
C THR A 32 -13.09 11.81 9.22
N GLY A 33 -13.10 10.77 8.39
CA GLY A 33 -13.39 10.90 6.96
C GLY A 33 -12.28 11.63 6.17
N ALA A 34 -11.10 11.84 6.77
CA ALA A 34 -9.98 12.50 6.11
C ALA A 34 -9.40 11.65 4.97
N TYR A 35 -9.12 12.26 3.82
CA TYR A 35 -8.49 11.54 2.71
C TYR A 35 -7.04 11.16 3.04
N LEU A 36 -6.73 9.87 2.99
CA LEU A 36 -5.41 9.32 3.28
C LEU A 36 -4.58 9.11 2.01
N GLY A 37 -5.24 8.85 0.87
CA GLY A 37 -4.60 8.61 -0.42
C GLY A 37 -5.27 7.46 -1.17
N SER A 38 -4.65 7.01 -2.26
CA SER A 38 -5.17 5.89 -3.05
C SER A 38 -4.50 4.56 -2.74
N ALA A 39 -5.22 3.47 -3.04
CA ALA A 39 -4.79 2.09 -2.93
C ALA A 39 -5.19 1.28 -4.17
N THR A 40 -4.36 0.31 -4.54
CA THR A 40 -4.67 -0.69 -5.57
C THR A 40 -4.93 -2.03 -4.90
N LEU A 41 -5.96 -2.76 -5.34
CA LEU A 41 -6.27 -4.10 -4.83
C LEU A 41 -5.12 -5.08 -5.13
N ALA A 42 -4.73 -5.87 -4.14
CA ALA A 42 -3.59 -6.78 -4.26
C ALA A 42 -3.83 -7.94 -5.26
N ASP A 43 -5.08 -8.40 -5.36
CA ASP A 43 -5.46 -9.54 -6.22
C ASP A 43 -5.59 -9.19 -7.71
N GLN A 44 -5.54 -7.90 -8.05
CA GLN A 44 -5.55 -7.41 -9.44
C GLN A 44 -4.35 -6.52 -9.78
N ALA A 45 -3.32 -6.52 -8.93
CA ALA A 45 -2.04 -5.95 -9.30
C ALA A 45 -1.47 -6.77 -10.47
N SER A 46 -1.08 -6.11 -11.57
CA SER A 46 -0.47 -6.80 -12.70
C SER A 46 0.73 -7.61 -12.22
N PRO A 47 1.06 -8.76 -12.85
CA PRO A 47 2.25 -9.54 -12.50
C PRO A 47 3.53 -8.70 -12.40
N GLU A 48 3.65 -7.65 -13.23
CA GLU A 48 4.77 -6.72 -13.23
C GLU A 48 4.79 -5.81 -12.00
N GLN A 49 3.61 -5.35 -11.57
CA GLN A 49 3.44 -4.54 -10.36
C GLN A 49 3.70 -5.37 -9.09
N ILE A 50 3.22 -6.62 -9.06
CA ILE A 50 3.52 -7.59 -8.00
C ILE A 50 5.04 -7.85 -7.97
N ALA A 51 5.66 -8.06 -9.13
CA ALA A 51 7.11 -8.27 -9.22
C ALA A 51 7.89 -7.03 -8.75
N ALA A 52 7.46 -5.83 -9.13
CA ALA A 52 8.04 -4.57 -8.67
C ALA A 52 7.94 -4.42 -7.14
N LEU A 53 6.77 -4.72 -6.58
CA LEU A 53 6.56 -4.69 -5.13
C LEU A 53 7.45 -5.70 -4.39
N ARG A 54 7.53 -6.95 -4.89
CA ARG A 54 8.42 -7.99 -4.34
C ARG A 54 9.88 -7.54 -4.37
N ARG A 55 10.34 -6.94 -5.48
CA ARG A 55 11.69 -6.36 -5.58
C ARG A 55 11.92 -5.24 -4.56
N THR A 56 10.96 -4.33 -4.39
CA THR A 56 11.06 -3.26 -3.39
C THR A 56 11.13 -3.81 -1.96
N ARG A 57 10.30 -4.80 -1.62
CA ARG A 57 10.31 -5.48 -0.31
C ARG A 57 11.65 -6.17 -0.06
N ALA A 58 12.17 -6.92 -1.04
CA ALA A 58 13.46 -7.59 -0.94
C ALA A 58 14.62 -6.60 -0.73
N ARG A 59 14.63 -5.48 -1.46
CA ARG A 59 15.66 -4.43 -1.28
C ARG A 59 15.61 -3.82 0.11
N LYS A 60 14.41 -3.48 0.62
CA LYS A 60 14.26 -2.97 1.99
C LYS A 60 14.70 -3.99 3.03
N ALA A 61 14.33 -5.26 2.88
CA ALA A 61 14.73 -6.32 3.80
C ALA A 61 16.24 -6.55 3.82
N ARG A 62 16.93 -6.49 2.66
CA ARG A 62 18.40 -6.54 2.61
C ARG A 62 19.04 -5.36 3.32
N ARG A 63 18.53 -4.15 3.09
CA ARG A 63 19.03 -2.95 3.77
C ARG A 63 18.86 -3.05 5.28
N LEU A 64 17.68 -3.44 5.74
CA LEU A 64 17.42 -3.65 7.17
C LEU A 64 18.34 -4.72 7.78
N ARG A 65 18.60 -5.83 7.08
CA ARG A 65 19.56 -6.85 7.54
C ARG A 65 20.99 -6.33 7.60
N ALA A 66 21.41 -5.50 6.64
CA ALA A 66 22.73 -4.88 6.66
C ALA A 66 22.85 -3.89 7.83
N ASP A 67 21.82 -3.07 8.06
CA ASP A 67 21.76 -2.11 9.17
C ASP A 67 21.73 -2.80 10.54
N LEU A 68 21.18 -4.02 10.64
CA LEU A 68 21.15 -4.82 11.88
C LEU A 68 22.40 -5.67 12.11
N SER A 69 23.26 -5.82 11.11
CA SER A 69 24.50 -6.60 11.16
C SER A 69 25.75 -5.71 11.34
N ALA A 70 25.56 -4.40 11.40
CA ALA A 70 26.59 -3.39 11.70
C ALA A 70 26.58 -3.05 13.19
#